data_AF-A0A0G0LHL9-F1
#
_entry.id   AF-A0A0G0LHL9-F1
#
_cell.length_a   1.000
_cell.length_b   1.000
_cell.length_c   1.000
_cell.angle_alpha   90.00
_cell.angle_beta   90.00
_cell.angle_gamma   90.00
#
_symmetry.space_group_name_H-M   'P 1'
#
loop_
_entity.id
_entity.type
_entity.pdbx_description
1 polymer ?
#
loop_
_entity_poly.entity_id
_entity_poly.type
_entity_poly.pdbx_seq_one_letter_code
_entity_poly.pdbx_strand_id
1 'polypeptide(L)'
;MFVRIVKRILEFKMEKDNKLKSKNVQTYTEDMVKAIESDKGGLIKKIIHEEEEHEAEKKNLSPRSKRNKLFMSISIILVFFALVVLVFLEFFRENINIVSVAPQFVPIIFNDQTVFKAVDELSKDEITQTILNEVNSTEVKIGGVEGIYLTENKKVVGFRKFIALLKSNLVLDQADFVSDAFLIGTVNKETKDFFILFQARSFTDVFPIMRVWESKMLSDLHGFFGVGISSETNYLFTEDFENGIVENKNARILYDHDGEIVLMYIFADDNSIIVANSEPAAREVILRLASSHIK
;
A
#
# COMPACT_ATOMS: atom_id res chain seq x y z
N MET A 1 65.58 -43.24 53.22
CA MET A 1 65.92 -42.74 54.58
C MET A 1 65.04 -41.57 55.03
N PHE A 2 64.51 -40.72 54.14
CA PHE A 2 63.64 -39.58 54.51
C PHE A 2 62.18 -39.94 54.89
N VAL A 3 61.62 -41.04 54.36
CA VAL A 3 60.21 -41.41 54.58
C VAL A 3 59.93 -41.96 56.00
N ARG A 4 60.94 -42.52 56.69
CA ARG A 4 60.77 -43.04 58.07
C ARG A 4 60.85 -41.95 59.15
N ILE A 5 61.48 -40.81 58.87
CA ILE A 5 61.59 -39.68 59.81
C ILE A 5 60.31 -38.85 59.79
N VAL A 6 59.72 -38.62 58.62
CA VAL A 6 58.45 -37.89 58.46
C VAL A 6 57.28 -38.64 59.12
N LYS A 7 57.25 -39.98 59.04
CA LYS A 7 56.20 -40.79 59.68
C LYS A 7 56.23 -40.72 61.22
N ARG A 8 57.43 -40.70 61.83
CA ARG A 8 57.60 -40.52 63.29
C ARG A 8 57.24 -39.12 63.78
N ILE A 9 57.48 -38.08 62.97
CA ILE A 9 57.08 -36.71 63.31
C ILE A 9 55.56 -36.54 63.22
N LEU A 10 54.90 -37.19 62.26
CA LEU A 10 53.43 -37.20 62.14
C LEU A 10 52.75 -37.98 63.26
N GLU A 11 53.28 -39.13 63.68
CA GLU A 11 52.75 -39.90 64.80
C GLU A 11 52.95 -39.16 66.15
N PHE A 12 54.11 -38.50 66.36
CA PHE A 12 54.35 -37.70 67.57
C PHE A 12 53.51 -36.40 67.61
N LYS A 13 53.12 -35.86 66.45
CA LYS A 13 52.23 -34.69 66.36
C LYS A 13 50.75 -35.08 66.55
N MET A 14 50.33 -36.25 66.09
CA MET A 14 48.98 -36.79 66.32
C MET A 14 48.73 -37.22 67.77
N GLU A 15 49.77 -37.62 68.52
CA GLU A 15 49.63 -37.98 69.94
C GLU A 15 49.53 -36.73 70.85
N LYS A 16 50.00 -35.56 70.38
CA LYS A 16 49.98 -34.31 71.15
C LYS A 16 48.72 -33.47 70.95
N ASP A 17 48.07 -33.56 69.79
CA ASP A 17 46.81 -32.83 69.51
C ASP A 17 45.57 -33.45 70.17
N ASN A 18 45.66 -34.67 70.72
CA ASN A 18 44.54 -35.33 71.40
C ASN A 18 44.49 -35.06 72.92
N LYS A 19 45.39 -34.22 73.46
CA LYS A 19 45.50 -33.92 74.91
C LYS A 19 45.14 -32.48 75.31
N LEU A 20 44.43 -31.75 74.45
CA LEU A 20 43.79 -30.46 74.78
C LEU A 20 42.30 -30.45 74.40
N LYS A 21 41.61 -31.60 74.50
CA LYS A 21 40.15 -31.59 74.66
C LYS A 21 39.83 -31.06 76.05
N SER A 22 39.56 -29.76 76.10
CA SER A 22 39.21 -28.98 77.28
C SER A 22 38.08 -29.64 78.06
N LYS A 23 38.41 -30.14 79.25
CA LYS A 23 37.48 -30.69 80.24
C LYS A 23 36.35 -29.70 80.61
N ASN A 24 36.60 -28.40 80.44
CA ASN A 24 35.61 -27.34 80.67
C ASN A 24 34.57 -27.20 79.54
N VAL A 25 34.88 -27.60 78.30
CA VAL A 25 33.89 -27.56 77.20
C VAL A 25 32.92 -28.72 77.29
N GLN A 26 33.35 -29.85 77.87
CA GLN A 26 32.45 -30.98 78.14
C GLN A 26 31.38 -30.62 79.17
N THR A 27 31.70 -29.91 80.26
CA THR A 27 30.70 -29.56 81.29
C THR A 27 29.62 -28.61 80.78
N TYR A 28 29.97 -27.55 80.03
CA TYR A 28 28.96 -26.65 79.46
C TYR A 28 28.08 -27.35 78.40
N THR A 29 28.66 -28.25 77.60
CA THR A 29 27.90 -29.01 76.60
C THR A 29 26.97 -30.02 77.27
N GLU A 30 27.45 -30.71 78.30
CA GLU A 30 26.63 -31.67 79.08
C GLU A 30 25.53 -30.96 79.88
N ASP A 31 25.80 -29.80 80.48
CA ASP A 31 24.81 -29.03 81.24
C ASP A 31 23.71 -28.45 80.32
N MET A 32 24.07 -28.02 79.10
CA MET A 32 23.08 -27.61 78.09
C MET A 32 22.21 -28.79 77.63
N VAL A 33 22.80 -29.97 77.41
CA VAL A 33 22.04 -31.18 77.03
C VAL A 33 21.08 -31.59 78.15
N LYS A 34 21.53 -31.56 79.41
CA LYS A 34 20.67 -31.83 80.58
C LYS A 34 19.55 -30.81 80.75
N ALA A 35 19.79 -29.54 80.47
CA ALA A 35 18.77 -28.48 80.50
C ALA A 35 17.70 -28.67 79.40
N ILE A 36 18.10 -29.14 78.22
CA ILE A 36 17.19 -29.45 77.11
C ILE A 36 16.36 -30.71 77.40
N GLU A 37 16.95 -31.76 77.98
CA GLU A 37 16.25 -33.01 78.32
C GLU A 37 15.31 -32.88 79.54
N SER A 38 15.61 -31.97 80.48
CA SER A 38 14.80 -31.75 81.69
C SER A 38 13.64 -30.75 81.51
N ASP A 39 13.55 -30.08 80.36
CA ASP A 39 12.44 -29.18 80.02
C ASP A 39 11.17 -29.97 79.67
N LYS A 40 10.36 -30.25 80.70
CA LYS A 40 9.09 -30.99 80.60
C LYS A 40 8.02 -30.29 79.74
N GLY A 41 8.22 -29.02 79.35
CA GLY A 41 7.28 -28.22 78.55
C GLY A 41 7.69 -28.00 77.10
N GLY A 42 8.91 -28.38 76.70
CA GLY A 42 9.41 -28.18 75.34
C GLY A 42 9.59 -26.73 74.92
N LEU A 43 9.63 -25.79 75.86
CA LEU A 43 9.83 -24.35 75.62
C LEU A 43 11.20 -24.04 75.02
N ILE A 44 12.27 -24.69 75.51
CA ILE A 44 13.62 -24.51 74.98
C ILE A 44 13.70 -25.09 73.56
N LYS A 45 13.08 -26.26 73.34
CA LYS A 45 12.99 -26.87 72.01
C LYS A 45 12.20 -25.98 71.05
N LYS A 46 11.13 -25.33 71.53
CA LYS A 46 10.32 -24.38 70.77
C LYS A 46 11.11 -23.13 70.41
N ILE A 47 11.85 -22.53 71.36
CA ILE A 47 12.69 -21.35 71.10
C ILE A 47 13.81 -21.66 70.10
N ILE A 48 14.45 -22.82 70.20
CA ILE A 48 15.47 -23.26 69.23
C ILE A 48 14.85 -23.43 67.84
N HIS A 49 13.67 -24.06 67.76
CA HIS A 49 12.99 -24.24 66.48
C HIS A 49 12.52 -22.91 65.87
N GLU A 50 12.01 -22.00 66.70
CA GLU A 50 11.55 -20.67 66.31
C GLU A 50 12.73 -19.80 65.85
N GLU A 51 13.90 -19.89 66.47
CA GLU A 51 15.11 -19.20 66.01
C GLU A 51 15.69 -19.83 64.73
N GLU A 52 15.65 -21.17 64.59
CA GLU A 52 16.03 -21.86 63.34
C GLU A 52 15.10 -21.49 62.17
N GLU A 53 13.79 -21.41 62.41
CA GLU A 53 12.80 -20.92 61.44
C GLU A 53 13.06 -19.45 61.10
N HIS A 54 13.33 -18.61 62.10
CA HIS A 54 13.60 -17.19 61.91
C HIS A 54 14.93 -16.93 61.17
N GLU A 55 15.96 -17.75 61.37
CA GLU A 55 17.20 -17.73 60.59
C GLU A 55 17.00 -18.27 59.17
N ALA A 56 16.18 -19.30 58.99
CA ALA A 56 15.82 -19.84 57.68
C ALA A 56 15.04 -18.81 56.86
N GLU A 57 14.11 -18.08 57.48
CA GLU A 57 13.40 -16.95 56.87
C GLU A 57 14.34 -15.81 56.49
N LYS A 58 15.26 -15.40 57.39
CA LYS A 58 16.28 -14.38 57.09
C LYS A 58 17.20 -14.82 55.93
N LYS A 59 17.54 -16.11 55.82
CA LYS A 59 18.28 -16.66 54.67
C LYS A 59 17.46 -16.67 53.38
N ASN A 60 16.17 -16.93 53.44
CA ASN A 60 15.28 -16.95 52.27
C ASN A 60 14.96 -15.53 51.75
N LEU A 61 14.86 -14.55 52.65
CA LEU A 61 14.65 -13.13 52.32
C LEU A 61 15.95 -12.41 51.91
N SER A 62 17.11 -13.04 52.08
CA SER A 62 18.40 -12.45 51.70
C SER A 62 18.57 -12.35 50.17
N PRO A 63 18.96 -11.18 49.63
CA PRO A 63 19.31 -11.01 48.20
C PRO A 63 20.47 -11.92 47.74
N ARG A 64 21.26 -12.47 48.67
CA ARG A 64 22.40 -13.35 48.37
C ARG A 64 22.04 -14.84 48.38
N SER A 65 20.80 -15.21 48.68
CA SER A 65 20.33 -16.60 48.60
C SER A 65 20.51 -17.16 47.18
N LYS A 66 20.98 -18.41 47.07
CA LYS A 66 21.16 -19.09 45.78
C LYS A 66 19.87 -19.11 44.95
N ARG A 67 18.72 -19.23 45.63
CA ARG A 67 17.40 -19.24 45.01
C ARG A 67 17.00 -17.85 44.50
N ASN A 68 17.30 -16.80 45.25
CA ASN A 68 16.99 -15.43 44.86
C ASN A 68 17.90 -14.93 43.71
N LYS A 69 19.17 -15.35 43.69
CA LYS A 69 20.06 -15.15 42.55
C LYS A 69 19.55 -15.83 41.28
N LEU A 70 19.04 -17.06 41.39
CA LEU A 70 18.43 -17.77 40.27
C LEU A 70 17.22 -16.98 39.70
N PHE A 71 16.33 -16.50 40.58
CA PHE A 71 15.16 -15.71 40.16
C PHE A 71 15.55 -14.36 39.53
N MET A 72 16.59 -13.68 40.04
CA MET A 72 17.13 -12.47 39.41
C MET A 72 17.67 -12.77 38.01
N SER A 73 18.46 -13.84 37.84
CA SER A 73 19.01 -14.21 36.54
C SER A 73 17.90 -14.55 35.53
N ILE A 74 16.88 -15.30 35.95
CA ILE A 74 15.73 -15.64 35.09
C ILE A 74 14.95 -14.38 34.69
N SER A 75 14.75 -13.43 35.62
CA SER A 75 14.04 -12.18 35.32
C SER A 75 14.79 -11.33 34.29
N ILE A 76 16.11 -11.22 34.42
CA ILE A 76 16.95 -10.49 33.46
C ILE A 76 16.88 -11.15 32.08
N ILE A 77 16.95 -12.48 32.02
CA ILE A 77 16.84 -13.24 30.77
C ILE A 77 15.48 -13.01 30.12
N LEU A 78 14.38 -13.05 30.88
CA LEU A 78 13.03 -12.80 30.36
C LEU A 78 12.86 -11.40 29.79
N VAL A 79 13.39 -10.38 30.48
CA VAL A 79 13.37 -8.99 30.00
C VAL A 79 14.18 -8.85 28.71
N PHE A 80 15.36 -9.47 28.65
CA PHE A 80 16.18 -9.47 27.45
C PHE A 80 15.47 -10.17 26.28
N PHE A 81 14.82 -11.31 26.54
CA PHE A 81 14.06 -12.05 25.53
C PHE A 81 12.87 -11.25 25.00
N ALA A 82 12.14 -10.55 25.88
CA ALA A 82 11.05 -9.67 25.48
C ALA A 82 11.53 -8.52 24.58
N LEU A 83 12.70 -7.96 24.88
CA LEU A 83 13.30 -6.89 24.08
C LEU A 83 13.75 -7.39 22.71
N VAL A 84 14.35 -8.59 22.66
CA VAL A 84 14.72 -9.26 21.40
C VAL A 84 13.49 -9.53 20.54
N VAL A 85 12.39 -10.01 21.14
CA VAL A 85 11.12 -10.23 20.42
C VAL A 85 10.56 -8.91 19.87
N LEU A 86 10.59 -7.82 20.64
CA LEU A 86 10.13 -6.51 20.16
C LEU A 86 10.97 -5.99 18.98
N VAL A 87 12.29 -6.08 19.07
CA VAL A 87 13.19 -5.67 17.98
C VAL A 87 13.01 -6.59 16.76
N PHE A 88 12.84 -7.89 16.97
CA PHE A 88 12.55 -8.84 15.90
C PHE A 88 11.22 -8.52 15.22
N LEU A 89 10.17 -8.19 15.96
CA LEU A 89 8.86 -7.82 15.39
C LEU A 89 8.92 -6.53 14.58
N GLU A 90 9.74 -5.55 14.98
CA GLU A 90 9.88 -4.29 14.22
C GLU A 90 10.80 -4.47 12.99
N PHE A 91 11.84 -5.29 13.08
CA PHE A 91 12.80 -5.51 11.99
C PHE A 91 12.32 -6.55 10.95
N PHE A 92 11.54 -7.54 11.38
CA PHE A 92 10.88 -8.54 10.52
C PHE A 92 9.40 -8.23 10.30
N ARG A 93 9.00 -6.98 10.55
CA ARG A 93 7.73 -6.47 10.05
C ARG A 93 7.82 -6.51 8.54
N GLU A 94 7.38 -7.61 7.93
CA GLU A 94 7.20 -7.67 6.50
C GLU A 94 6.41 -6.43 6.12
N ASN A 95 6.94 -5.66 5.18
CA ASN A 95 6.16 -4.67 4.47
C ASN A 95 4.94 -5.45 3.99
N ILE A 96 3.81 -5.26 4.65
CA ILE A 96 2.56 -5.85 4.24
C ILE A 96 2.36 -5.20 2.89
N ASN A 97 2.70 -5.95 1.83
CA ASN A 97 2.41 -5.58 0.47
C ASN A 97 0.89 -5.56 0.46
N ILE A 98 0.34 -4.38 0.74
CA ILE A 98 -1.06 -4.07 0.53
C ILE A 98 -1.24 -4.43 -0.93
N VAL A 99 -1.86 -5.58 -1.17
CA VAL A 99 -2.13 -6.05 -2.53
C VAL A 99 -2.89 -4.89 -3.17
N SER A 100 -2.27 -4.25 -4.16
CA SER A 100 -2.89 -3.17 -4.90
C SER A 100 -4.14 -3.76 -5.52
N VAL A 101 -5.29 -3.52 -4.90
CA VAL A 101 -6.58 -3.93 -5.44
C VAL A 101 -6.65 -3.29 -6.81
N ALA A 102 -6.65 -4.11 -7.86
CA ALA A 102 -6.78 -3.61 -9.22
C ALA A 102 -8.02 -2.71 -9.26
N PRO A 103 -7.92 -1.48 -9.80
CA PRO A 103 -9.06 -0.58 -9.85
C PRO A 103 -10.25 -1.30 -10.47
N GLN A 104 -11.40 -1.30 -9.79
CA GLN A 104 -12.60 -1.89 -10.34
C GLN A 104 -13.12 -0.98 -11.45
N PHE A 105 -13.13 -1.45 -12.70
CA PHE A 105 -13.70 -0.75 -13.84
C PHE A 105 -14.34 -1.75 -14.81
N VAL A 106 -15.36 -1.31 -15.53
CA VAL A 106 -15.97 -2.08 -16.61
C VAL A 106 -15.68 -1.32 -17.92
N PRO A 107 -14.92 -1.90 -18.85
CA PRO A 107 -14.61 -1.23 -20.10
C PRO A 107 -15.87 -1.10 -20.97
N ILE A 108 -16.03 0.05 -21.65
CA ILE A 108 -17.17 0.29 -22.55
C ILE A 108 -17.08 -0.60 -23.79
N ILE A 109 -15.86 -0.83 -24.29
CA ILE A 109 -15.55 -1.66 -25.44
C ILE A 109 -14.41 -2.64 -25.11
N PHE A 110 -14.25 -3.68 -25.91
CA PHE A 110 -13.08 -4.56 -25.79
C PHE A 110 -11.79 -3.83 -26.18
N ASN A 111 -10.79 -3.87 -25.30
CA ASN A 111 -9.45 -3.33 -25.53
C ASN A 111 -8.45 -4.49 -25.66
N ASP A 112 -7.51 -4.40 -26.60
CA ASP A 112 -6.42 -5.40 -26.73
C ASP A 112 -5.42 -5.25 -25.58
N GLN A 113 -5.19 -4.01 -25.16
CA GLN A 113 -4.33 -3.67 -24.04
C GLN A 113 -5.02 -2.60 -23.18
N THR A 114 -4.73 -2.60 -21.89
CA THR A 114 -5.23 -1.59 -20.97
C THR A 114 -4.11 -1.13 -20.06
N VAL A 115 -3.98 0.19 -19.94
CA VAL A 115 -2.94 0.84 -19.17
C VAL A 115 -3.57 1.84 -18.21
N PHE A 116 -2.99 1.94 -17.01
CA PHE A 116 -3.44 2.87 -15.98
C PHE A 116 -2.37 3.94 -15.76
N LYS A 117 -2.78 5.21 -15.78
CA LYS A 117 -1.90 6.35 -15.53
C LYS A 117 -2.39 7.12 -14.32
N ALA A 118 -1.56 7.19 -13.29
CA ALA A 118 -1.84 8.02 -12.13
C ALA A 118 -1.73 9.49 -12.53
N VAL A 119 -2.71 10.30 -12.14
CA VAL A 119 -2.79 11.74 -12.44
C VAL A 119 -2.93 12.58 -11.18
N ASP A 120 -2.56 12.02 -10.03
CA ASP A 120 -2.55 12.72 -8.75
C ASP A 120 -1.68 14.00 -8.86
N GLU A 121 -2.28 15.14 -8.54
CA GLU A 121 -1.63 16.46 -8.51
C GLU A 121 -1.08 16.98 -9.85
N LEU A 122 -1.35 16.30 -10.97
CA LEU A 122 -0.90 16.74 -12.30
C LEU A 122 -1.72 17.94 -12.81
N SER A 123 -1.04 18.87 -13.47
CA SER A 123 -1.66 19.95 -14.23
C SER A 123 -2.29 19.43 -15.54
N LYS A 124 -3.13 20.26 -16.18
CA LYS A 124 -3.74 19.96 -17.50
C LYS A 124 -2.68 19.53 -18.51
N ASP A 125 -1.60 20.29 -18.62
CA ASP A 125 -0.55 20.05 -19.61
C ASP A 125 0.21 18.75 -19.32
N GLU A 126 0.49 18.45 -18.04
CA GLU A 126 1.13 17.20 -17.62
C GLU A 126 0.24 15.98 -17.86
N ILE A 127 -1.08 16.11 -17.66
CA ILE A 127 -2.06 15.05 -18.00
C ILE A 127 -2.06 14.82 -19.51
N THR A 128 -2.11 15.89 -20.30
CA THR A 128 -2.06 15.80 -21.76
C THR A 128 -0.78 15.13 -22.25
N GLN A 129 0.39 15.55 -21.75
CA GLN A 129 1.67 14.94 -22.11
C GLN A 129 1.75 13.47 -21.68
N THR A 130 1.23 13.13 -20.51
CA THR A 130 1.17 11.73 -20.04
C THR A 130 0.37 10.85 -20.99
N ILE A 131 -0.80 11.33 -21.45
CA ILE A 131 -1.64 10.62 -22.41
C ILE A 131 -0.97 10.52 -23.78
N LEU A 132 -0.42 11.62 -24.29
CA LEU A 132 0.27 11.63 -25.59
C LEU A 132 1.48 10.69 -25.61
N ASN A 133 2.26 10.65 -24.53
CA ASN A 133 3.39 9.73 -24.41
C ASN A 133 2.92 8.28 -24.52
N GLU A 134 1.79 7.95 -23.88
CA GLU A 134 1.22 6.61 -23.96
C GLU A 134 0.68 6.27 -25.35
N VAL A 135 -0.06 7.21 -25.97
CA VAL A 135 -0.51 7.09 -27.36
C VAL A 135 0.68 6.79 -28.28
N ASN A 136 1.77 7.56 -28.14
CA ASN A 136 2.97 7.41 -28.95
C ASN A 136 3.79 6.15 -28.65
N SER A 137 3.77 5.64 -27.41
CA SER A 137 4.49 4.43 -27.02
C SER A 137 3.69 3.14 -27.19
N THR A 138 2.42 3.21 -27.63
CA THR A 138 1.56 2.02 -27.73
C THR A 138 2.21 0.92 -28.57
N GLU A 139 2.14 -0.31 -28.08
CA GLU A 139 2.70 -1.51 -28.71
C GLU A 139 1.62 -2.46 -29.23
N VAL A 140 0.34 -2.06 -29.15
CA VAL A 140 -0.77 -2.85 -29.69
C VAL A 140 -0.56 -3.08 -31.19
N LYS A 141 -1.01 -4.23 -31.70
CA LYS A 141 -0.84 -4.56 -33.13
C LYS A 141 -1.62 -3.59 -34.01
N ILE A 142 -1.29 -3.54 -35.30
CA ILE A 142 -2.09 -2.81 -36.30
C ILE A 142 -3.53 -3.35 -36.27
N GLY A 143 -4.51 -2.46 -36.15
CA GLY A 143 -5.92 -2.73 -35.89
C GLY A 143 -6.30 -2.89 -34.41
N GLY A 144 -5.32 -2.82 -33.50
CA GLY A 144 -5.53 -2.95 -32.06
C GLY A 144 -5.95 -1.64 -31.40
N VAL A 145 -6.57 -1.76 -30.22
CA VAL A 145 -6.99 -0.65 -29.37
C VAL A 145 -6.34 -0.78 -27.99
N GLU A 146 -5.66 0.27 -27.57
CA GLU A 146 -5.18 0.42 -26.20
C GLU A 146 -6.09 1.39 -25.45
N GLY A 147 -6.67 0.91 -24.35
CA GLY A 147 -7.43 1.74 -23.43
C GLY A 147 -6.55 2.36 -22.36
N ILE A 148 -6.61 3.67 -22.23
CA ILE A 148 -5.86 4.43 -21.24
C ILE A 148 -6.85 4.85 -20.15
N TYR A 149 -6.63 4.42 -18.91
CA TYR A 149 -7.46 4.79 -17.77
C TYR A 149 -6.67 5.66 -16.80
N LEU A 150 -7.21 6.82 -16.48
CA LEU A 150 -6.59 7.68 -15.49
C LEU A 150 -6.98 7.24 -14.09
N THR A 151 -6.05 7.34 -13.14
CA THR A 151 -6.32 7.05 -11.73
C THR A 151 -5.94 8.22 -10.84
N GLU A 152 -6.79 8.49 -9.84
CA GLU A 152 -6.56 9.46 -8.77
C GLU A 152 -6.85 8.74 -7.45
N ASN A 153 -5.92 8.76 -6.50
CA ASN A 153 -6.02 8.04 -5.24
C ASN A 153 -6.36 6.54 -5.40
N LYS A 154 -5.75 5.89 -6.40
CA LYS A 154 -5.97 4.48 -6.79
C LYS A 154 -7.40 4.15 -7.27
N LYS A 155 -8.23 5.15 -7.54
CA LYS A 155 -9.56 4.99 -8.14
C LYS A 155 -9.52 5.44 -9.59
N VAL A 156 -10.25 4.74 -10.45
CA VAL A 156 -10.40 5.16 -11.85
C VAL A 156 -11.16 6.49 -11.88
N VAL A 157 -10.59 7.46 -12.58
CA VAL A 157 -11.22 8.74 -12.86
C VAL A 157 -12.42 8.50 -13.77
N GLY A 158 -13.56 9.11 -13.46
CA GLY A 158 -14.75 9.12 -14.33
C GLY A 158 -14.80 10.35 -15.23
N PHE A 159 -15.69 10.36 -16.22
CA PHE A 159 -15.74 11.40 -17.25
C PHE A 159 -15.87 12.81 -16.68
N ARG A 160 -16.79 13.02 -15.71
CA ARG A 160 -17.01 14.33 -15.10
C ARG A 160 -15.76 14.86 -14.42
N LYS A 161 -15.03 13.97 -13.72
CA LYS A 161 -13.77 14.31 -13.07
C LYS A 161 -12.66 14.57 -14.10
N PHE A 162 -12.61 13.81 -15.20
CA PHE A 162 -11.67 14.06 -16.30
C PHE A 162 -11.86 15.45 -16.90
N ILE A 163 -13.10 15.82 -17.26
CA ILE A 163 -13.46 17.15 -17.77
C ILE A 163 -13.05 18.26 -16.78
N ALA A 164 -13.28 18.03 -15.47
CA ALA A 164 -12.85 18.96 -14.43
C ALA A 164 -11.33 19.10 -14.31
N LEU A 165 -10.57 17.98 -14.40
CA LEU A 165 -9.10 17.98 -14.39
C LEU A 165 -8.53 18.76 -15.58
N LEU A 166 -9.16 18.64 -16.75
CA LEU A 166 -8.79 19.41 -17.94
C LEU A 166 -9.16 20.89 -17.87
N LYS A 167 -9.91 21.31 -16.84
CA LYS A 167 -10.52 22.64 -16.75
C LYS A 167 -11.28 22.99 -18.04
N SER A 168 -11.96 21.99 -18.59
CA SER A 168 -12.68 22.11 -19.85
C SER A 168 -13.89 23.03 -19.71
N ASN A 169 -14.25 23.67 -20.82
CA ASN A 169 -15.42 24.52 -20.97
C ASN A 169 -16.72 23.73 -21.18
N LEU A 170 -16.65 22.39 -21.20
CA LEU A 170 -17.83 21.53 -21.24
C LEU A 170 -18.60 21.64 -19.91
N VAL A 171 -19.75 22.32 -19.95
CA VAL A 171 -20.62 22.48 -18.80
C VAL A 171 -21.49 21.22 -18.66
N LEU A 172 -21.06 20.34 -17.77
CA LEU A 172 -21.88 19.22 -17.29
C LEU A 172 -22.66 19.73 -16.07
N ASP A 173 -23.95 20.01 -16.26
CA ASP A 173 -24.82 20.46 -15.17
C ASP A 173 -25.10 19.31 -14.17
N GLN A 174 -25.86 19.60 -13.11
CA GLN A 174 -26.22 18.58 -12.11
C GLN A 174 -27.19 17.53 -12.65
N ALA A 175 -27.71 17.68 -13.87
CA ALA A 175 -28.54 16.65 -14.45
C ALA A 175 -27.63 15.52 -14.94
N ASP A 176 -27.91 14.29 -14.51
CA ASP A 176 -27.18 13.08 -14.89
C ASP A 176 -27.42 12.72 -16.38
N PHE A 177 -27.01 13.59 -17.30
CA PHE A 177 -27.09 13.41 -18.75
C PHE A 177 -25.87 12.66 -19.30
N VAL A 178 -24.76 12.65 -18.57
CA VAL A 178 -23.53 11.97 -18.98
C VAL A 178 -23.09 11.00 -17.89
N SER A 179 -22.77 9.77 -18.30
CA SER A 179 -22.24 8.72 -17.45
C SER A 179 -20.79 9.03 -17.06
N ASP A 180 -20.36 8.59 -15.89
CA ASP A 180 -18.94 8.61 -15.54
C ASP A 180 -18.12 7.55 -16.30
N ALA A 181 -18.78 6.57 -16.93
CA ALA A 181 -18.11 5.63 -17.81
C ALA A 181 -17.61 6.34 -19.06
N PHE A 182 -16.28 6.41 -19.22
CA PHE A 182 -15.63 6.83 -20.44
C PHE A 182 -14.36 6.01 -20.67
N LEU A 183 -13.86 6.10 -21.89
CA LEU A 183 -12.63 5.50 -22.35
C LEU A 183 -11.88 6.56 -23.15
N ILE A 184 -10.63 6.82 -22.78
CA ILE A 184 -9.67 7.44 -23.69
C ILE A 184 -8.74 6.35 -24.18
N GLY A 185 -8.26 6.46 -25.40
CA GLY A 185 -7.43 5.42 -25.96
C GLY A 185 -6.75 5.82 -27.23
N THR A 186 -5.99 4.87 -27.75
CA THR A 186 -5.39 4.97 -29.07
C THR A 186 -5.78 3.77 -29.91
N VAL A 187 -6.05 4.03 -31.18
CA VAL A 187 -6.15 2.99 -32.20
C VAL A 187 -4.82 2.96 -32.95
N ASN A 188 -4.17 1.80 -33.03
CA ASN A 188 -2.96 1.66 -33.84
C ASN A 188 -3.33 1.18 -35.24
N LYS A 189 -3.23 2.04 -36.26
CA LYS A 189 -3.40 1.67 -37.68
C LYS A 189 -2.07 1.91 -38.42
N GLU A 190 -2.06 2.84 -39.38
CA GLU A 190 -0.83 3.39 -39.97
C GLU A 190 -0.27 4.51 -39.08
N THR A 191 -1.17 5.22 -38.42
CA THR A 191 -0.93 6.22 -37.38
C THR A 191 -1.48 5.73 -36.03
N LYS A 192 -1.04 6.38 -34.95
CA LYS A 192 -1.50 6.13 -33.58
C LYS A 192 -2.51 7.22 -33.24
N ASP A 193 -3.78 6.90 -33.43
CA ASP A 193 -4.84 7.89 -33.41
C ASP A 193 -5.54 7.89 -32.05
N PHE A 194 -5.52 9.04 -31.39
CA PHE A 194 -6.18 9.24 -30.11
C PHE A 194 -7.71 9.33 -30.29
N PHE A 195 -8.46 8.80 -29.33
CA PHE A 195 -9.91 8.97 -29.26
C PHE A 195 -10.41 9.11 -27.81
N ILE A 196 -11.60 9.68 -27.68
CA ILE A 196 -12.39 9.71 -26.46
C ILE A 196 -13.75 9.07 -26.77
N LEU A 197 -14.19 8.12 -25.96
CA LEU A 197 -15.50 7.50 -25.99
C LEU A 197 -16.18 7.72 -24.64
N PHE A 198 -17.37 8.29 -24.61
CA PHE A 198 -18.14 8.47 -23.38
C PHE A 198 -19.62 8.20 -23.64
N GLN A 199 -20.34 7.87 -22.56
CA GLN A 199 -21.77 7.55 -22.64
C GLN A 199 -22.63 8.70 -22.10
N ALA A 200 -23.70 9.00 -22.81
CA ALA A 200 -24.76 9.91 -22.42
C ALA A 200 -26.08 9.16 -22.17
N ARG A 201 -27.05 9.82 -21.53
CA ARG A 201 -28.39 9.28 -21.30
C ARG A 201 -29.14 9.07 -22.61
N SER A 202 -29.11 10.09 -23.47
CA SER A 202 -29.69 10.06 -24.80
C SER A 202 -29.08 11.15 -25.68
N PHE A 203 -29.13 10.96 -27.00
CA PHE A 203 -28.81 12.00 -27.98
C PHE A 203 -29.51 13.33 -27.68
N THR A 204 -30.81 13.29 -27.38
CA THR A 204 -31.64 14.50 -27.19
C THR A 204 -31.16 15.34 -26.01
N ASP A 205 -30.70 14.68 -24.94
CA ASP A 205 -30.24 15.37 -23.74
C ASP A 205 -28.87 16.02 -23.94
N VAL A 206 -27.96 15.33 -24.64
CA VAL A 206 -26.55 15.73 -24.73
C VAL A 206 -26.25 16.62 -25.94
N PHE A 207 -27.06 16.55 -27.00
CA PHE A 207 -26.83 17.32 -28.22
C PHE A 207 -26.74 18.84 -28.00
N PRO A 208 -27.64 19.49 -27.22
CA PRO A 208 -27.51 20.92 -26.94
C PRO A 208 -26.21 21.27 -26.19
N ILE A 209 -25.78 20.40 -25.27
CA ILE A 209 -24.55 20.59 -24.48
C ILE A 209 -23.32 20.50 -25.41
N MET A 210 -23.27 19.48 -26.28
CA MET A 210 -22.18 19.32 -27.25
C MET A 210 -22.10 20.50 -28.21
N ARG A 211 -23.25 21.00 -28.69
CA ARG A 211 -23.31 22.16 -29.59
C ARG A 211 -22.75 23.42 -28.94
N VAL A 212 -23.02 23.66 -27.66
CA VAL A 212 -22.39 24.79 -26.94
C VAL A 212 -20.88 24.59 -26.82
N TRP A 213 -20.44 23.35 -26.62
CA TRP A 213 -19.02 23.01 -26.48
C TRP A 213 -18.23 23.12 -27.78
N GLU A 214 -18.84 22.97 -28.96
CA GLU A 214 -18.18 23.07 -30.28
C GLU A 214 -17.16 24.22 -30.36
N SER A 215 -17.59 25.44 -30.02
CA SER A 215 -16.76 26.66 -30.07
C SER A 215 -15.53 26.67 -29.12
N LYS A 216 -15.47 25.74 -28.17
CA LYS A 216 -14.38 25.59 -27.19
C LYS A 216 -13.74 24.22 -27.22
N MET A 217 -14.28 23.27 -27.98
CA MET A 217 -13.84 21.88 -27.99
C MET A 217 -12.39 21.77 -28.46
N LEU A 218 -12.03 22.47 -29.55
CA LEU A 218 -10.63 22.51 -29.99
C LEU A 218 -9.73 23.16 -28.94
N SER A 219 -10.12 24.27 -28.32
CA SER A 219 -9.31 24.90 -27.25
C SER A 219 -9.13 24.00 -26.02
N ASP A 220 -10.08 23.11 -25.75
CA ASP A 220 -9.99 22.17 -24.65
C ASP A 220 -9.10 20.97 -25.00
N LEU A 221 -9.16 20.50 -26.25
CA LEU A 221 -8.64 19.20 -26.67
C LEU A 221 -7.44 19.24 -27.65
N HIS A 222 -7.06 20.41 -28.19
CA HIS A 222 -6.03 20.52 -29.24
C HIS A 222 -4.73 19.79 -28.89
N GLY A 223 -4.34 19.80 -27.60
CA GLY A 223 -3.14 19.12 -27.12
C GLY A 223 -3.20 17.60 -27.31
N PHE A 224 -4.36 16.96 -27.16
CA PHE A 224 -4.51 15.51 -27.35
C PHE A 224 -4.44 15.07 -28.81
N PHE A 225 -4.83 15.95 -29.72
CA PHE A 225 -4.91 15.68 -31.16
C PHE A 225 -3.70 16.22 -31.93
N GLY A 226 -2.65 16.64 -31.23
CA GLY A 226 -1.41 17.13 -31.86
C GLY A 226 -1.57 18.45 -32.62
N VAL A 227 -2.66 19.19 -32.39
CA VAL A 227 -2.90 20.48 -33.03
C VAL A 227 -2.09 21.55 -32.28
N GLY A 228 -0.96 21.91 -32.87
CA GLY A 228 -0.09 22.96 -32.35
C GLY A 228 -0.74 24.34 -32.48
N ILE A 229 -0.54 25.21 -31.50
CA ILE A 229 -0.98 26.61 -31.56
C ILE A 229 0.11 27.41 -32.27
N SER A 230 -0.15 27.82 -33.51
CA SER A 230 0.74 28.67 -34.30
C SER A 230 -0.08 29.74 -35.03
N SER A 231 0.60 30.73 -35.62
CA SER A 231 -0.07 31.71 -36.48
C SER A 231 -0.80 31.07 -37.66
N GLU A 232 -0.38 29.88 -38.09
CA GLU A 232 -0.97 29.14 -39.20
C GLU A 232 -2.22 28.38 -38.78
N THR A 233 -2.34 27.92 -37.53
CA THR A 233 -3.48 27.13 -37.05
C THR A 233 -4.50 27.94 -36.23
N ASN A 234 -4.20 29.20 -35.94
CA ASN A 234 -5.02 30.01 -35.03
C ASN A 234 -6.45 30.26 -35.55
N TYR A 235 -6.65 30.18 -36.87
CA TYR A 235 -7.99 30.32 -37.49
C TYR A 235 -8.93 29.18 -37.08
N LEU A 236 -8.41 27.98 -36.80
CA LEU A 236 -9.20 26.81 -36.42
C LEU A 236 -10.02 27.02 -35.13
N PHE A 237 -9.59 27.94 -34.25
CA PHE A 237 -10.32 28.27 -33.02
C PHE A 237 -11.54 29.18 -33.25
N THR A 238 -11.72 29.67 -34.49
CA THR A 238 -12.88 30.46 -34.91
C THR A 238 -13.72 29.80 -35.99
N GLU A 239 -13.27 28.67 -36.53
CA GLU A 239 -14.02 27.89 -37.50
C GLU A 239 -15.18 27.14 -36.82
N ASP A 240 -16.28 27.02 -37.55
CA ASP A 240 -17.48 26.33 -37.09
C ASP A 240 -17.41 24.83 -37.41
N PHE A 241 -18.02 24.01 -36.56
CA PHE A 241 -18.25 22.61 -36.88
C PHE A 241 -19.31 22.49 -37.98
N GLU A 242 -19.08 21.58 -38.92
CA GLU A 242 -19.98 21.27 -40.01
C GLU A 242 -20.71 19.94 -39.80
N ASN A 243 -21.85 19.76 -40.46
CA ASN A 243 -22.54 18.47 -40.44
C ASN A 243 -21.80 17.49 -41.34
N GLY A 244 -21.49 16.31 -40.81
CA GLY A 244 -20.84 15.24 -41.55
C GLY A 244 -21.47 13.88 -41.27
N ILE A 245 -20.97 12.88 -41.99
CA ILE A 245 -21.34 11.48 -41.81
C ILE A 245 -20.06 10.65 -41.76
N VAL A 246 -19.89 9.85 -40.70
CA VAL A 246 -18.77 8.92 -40.54
C VAL A 246 -19.33 7.55 -40.23
N GLU A 247 -18.98 6.53 -41.02
CA GLU A 247 -19.51 5.15 -40.87
C GLU A 247 -21.04 5.09 -40.78
N ASN A 248 -21.73 5.89 -41.61
CA ASN A 248 -23.19 6.00 -41.62
C ASN A 248 -23.79 6.49 -40.27
N LYS A 249 -23.02 7.27 -39.51
CA LYS A 249 -23.44 7.94 -38.27
C LYS A 249 -23.33 9.45 -38.43
N ASN A 250 -24.26 10.15 -37.78
CA ASN A 250 -24.23 11.61 -37.75
C ASN A 250 -22.99 12.08 -37.00
N ALA A 251 -22.24 12.97 -37.63
CA ALA A 251 -21.04 13.56 -37.08
C ALA A 251 -21.10 15.08 -37.18
N ARG A 252 -20.33 15.73 -36.31
CA ARG A 252 -20.02 17.15 -36.39
C ARG A 252 -18.51 17.24 -36.53
N ILE A 253 -18.05 17.87 -37.59
CA ILE A 253 -16.66 17.80 -38.05
C ILE A 253 -16.12 19.21 -38.19
N LEU A 254 -14.94 19.45 -37.63
CA LEU A 254 -14.13 20.63 -37.84
C LEU A 254 -13.07 20.31 -38.91
N TYR A 255 -13.15 21.01 -40.03
CA TYR A 255 -12.19 20.89 -41.13
C TYR A 255 -11.16 22.00 -41.09
N ASP A 256 -9.97 21.72 -41.62
CA ASP A 256 -9.01 22.77 -41.97
C ASP A 256 -9.30 23.36 -43.37
N HIS A 257 -8.50 24.34 -43.79
CA HIS A 257 -8.61 24.95 -45.11
C HIS A 257 -8.30 24.00 -46.28
N ASP A 258 -7.60 22.90 -46.03
CA ASP A 258 -7.29 21.87 -47.03
C ASP A 258 -8.42 20.82 -47.13
N GLY A 259 -9.41 20.88 -46.23
CA GLY A 259 -10.54 19.96 -46.15
C GLY A 259 -10.24 18.70 -45.33
N GLU A 260 -9.15 18.68 -44.57
CA GLU A 260 -8.77 17.57 -43.70
C GLU A 260 -9.45 17.68 -42.33
N ILE A 261 -9.69 16.53 -41.71
CA ILE A 261 -10.37 16.46 -40.40
C ILE A 261 -9.39 16.89 -39.31
N VAL A 262 -9.70 18.00 -38.63
CA VAL A 262 -8.96 18.45 -37.44
C VAL A 262 -9.49 17.77 -36.20
N LEU A 263 -10.82 17.74 -36.06
CA LEU A 263 -11.52 17.19 -34.92
C LEU A 263 -12.95 16.86 -35.31
N MET A 264 -13.49 15.76 -34.80
CA MET A 264 -14.89 15.43 -34.97
C MET A 264 -15.46 14.80 -33.73
N TYR A 265 -16.77 14.92 -33.57
CA TYR A 265 -17.51 14.05 -32.67
C TYR A 265 -18.68 13.38 -33.37
N ILE A 266 -18.91 12.12 -33.03
CA ILE A 266 -19.81 11.20 -33.73
C ILE A 266 -20.78 10.60 -32.72
N PHE A 267 -22.06 10.59 -33.07
CA PHE A 267 -23.08 9.87 -32.32
C PHE A 267 -23.10 8.42 -32.80
N ALA A 268 -22.31 7.57 -32.14
CA ALA A 268 -22.10 6.17 -32.54
C ALA A 268 -23.39 5.34 -32.42
N ASP A 269 -24.20 5.64 -31.40
CA ASP A 269 -25.55 5.13 -31.18
C ASP A 269 -26.37 6.14 -30.35
N ASP A 270 -27.48 5.70 -29.75
CA ASP A 270 -28.38 6.56 -28.99
C ASP A 270 -27.77 7.12 -27.69
N ASN A 271 -26.69 6.50 -27.19
CA ASN A 271 -26.10 6.79 -25.88
C ASN A 271 -24.58 6.92 -25.89
N SER A 272 -23.89 6.76 -27.01
CA SER A 272 -22.43 6.76 -27.09
C SER A 272 -21.92 7.83 -28.04
N ILE A 273 -20.97 8.63 -27.56
CA ILE A 273 -20.31 9.69 -28.32
C ILE A 273 -18.83 9.38 -28.42
N ILE A 274 -18.30 9.48 -29.64
CA ILE A 274 -16.88 9.35 -29.95
C ILE A 274 -16.35 10.72 -30.34
N VAL A 275 -15.20 11.12 -29.80
CA VAL A 275 -14.41 12.28 -30.24
C VAL A 275 -13.09 11.75 -30.80
N ALA A 276 -12.75 12.11 -32.03
CA ALA A 276 -11.55 11.65 -32.72
C ALA A 276 -11.10 12.68 -33.78
N ASN A 277 -9.88 12.53 -34.32
CA ASN A 277 -9.39 13.30 -35.47
C ASN A 277 -9.17 12.45 -36.72
N SER A 278 -9.56 11.16 -36.71
CA SER A 278 -9.44 10.28 -37.87
C SER A 278 -10.64 9.36 -38.04
N GLU A 279 -11.12 9.21 -39.27
CA GLU A 279 -12.18 8.25 -39.61
C GLU A 279 -11.78 6.79 -39.29
N PRO A 280 -10.54 6.33 -39.57
CA PRO A 280 -10.12 4.98 -39.23
C PRO A 280 -10.22 4.66 -37.73
N ALA A 281 -9.88 5.62 -36.85
CA ALA A 281 -10.02 5.44 -35.42
C ALA A 281 -11.48 5.35 -35.00
N ALA A 282 -12.31 6.28 -35.48
CA ALA A 282 -13.75 6.28 -35.21
C ALA A 282 -14.41 4.97 -35.64
N ARG A 283 -14.08 4.48 -36.85
CA ARG A 283 -14.58 3.21 -37.38
C ARG A 283 -14.25 2.02 -36.47
N GLU A 284 -13.00 1.92 -36.02
CA GLU A 284 -12.59 0.83 -35.13
C GLU A 284 -13.37 0.86 -33.81
N VAL A 285 -13.55 2.05 -33.23
CA VAL A 285 -14.30 2.23 -31.99
C VAL A 285 -15.78 1.87 -32.17
N ILE A 286 -16.42 2.30 -33.27
CA ILE A 286 -17.82 1.96 -33.60
C ILE A 286 -17.99 0.44 -33.75
N LEU A 287 -17.08 -0.24 -34.46
CA LEU A 287 -17.14 -1.70 -34.65
C LEU A 287 -17.08 -2.47 -33.32
N ARG A 288 -16.20 -2.02 -32.41
CA ARG A 288 -16.06 -2.65 -31.09
C ARG A 288 -17.25 -2.36 -30.18
N LEU A 289 -17.79 -1.16 -30.26
CA LEU A 289 -19.01 -0.77 -29.54
C LEU A 289 -20.20 -1.64 -29.97
N ALA A 290 -20.41 -1.80 -31.27
CA ALA A 290 -21.44 -2.69 -31.80
C ALA A 290 -21.26 -4.15 -31.32
N SER A 291 -20.01 -4.62 -31.24
CA SER A 291 -19.68 -5.97 -30.79
C SER A 291 -19.89 -6.17 -29.28
N SER A 292 -19.67 -5.15 -28.45
CA SER A 292 -19.88 -5.23 -27.00
C SER A 292 -21.35 -5.33 -26.59
N HIS A 293 -22.26 -4.88 -27.44
CA HIS A 293 -23.71 -4.98 -27.21
C HIS A 293 -24.29 -6.34 -27.59
N ILE A 294 -23.56 -7.17 -28.34
CA ILE A 294 -23.97 -8.53 -28.69
C ILE A 294 -23.54 -9.45 -27.55
N LYS A 295 -24.44 -9.69 -26.60
CA LYS A 295 -24.31 -10.67 -25.51
C LYS A 295 -25.22 -11.87 -25.73
#